data_AF-A0A842N2C2-F1
#
_entry.id   AF-A0A842N2C2-F1
#
_cell.length_a   1.000
_cell.length_b   1.000
_cell.length_c   1.000
_cell.angle_alpha   90.00
_cell.angle_beta   90.00
_cell.angle_gamma   90.00
#
_symmetry.space_group_name_H-M   'P 1'
#
loop_
_entity.id
_entity.type
_entity.pdbx_description
1 polymer ?
#
loop_
_entity_poly.entity_id
_entity_poly.type
_entity_poly.pdbx_seq_one_letter_code
_entity_poly.pdbx_strand_id
1 'polypeptide(L)' 'MANKTFAGYLVLNWKTGAIKVLKRRSKRTNPFEILIRFTIEVVLPETEEHEISGKIVIPEEQVAEMVFEKLKEE' A
#
# COMPACT_ATOMS: atom_id res chain seq x y z
N MET A 1 -15.31 -8.97 2.96
CA MET A 1 -14.27 -9.31 1.94
C MET A 1 -14.46 -8.45 0.71
N ALA A 2 -13.48 -7.62 0.35
CA ALA A 2 -13.56 -6.77 -0.83
C ALA A 2 -12.92 -7.47 -2.04
N ASN A 3 -13.68 -7.61 -3.13
CA ASN A 3 -13.15 -8.14 -4.39
C ASN A 3 -12.53 -6.98 -5.19
N LYS A 4 -11.29 -7.15 -5.65
CA LYS A 4 -10.61 -6.17 -6.50
C LYS A 4 -10.20 -6.80 -7.82
N THR A 5 -10.69 -6.21 -8.91
CA THR A 5 -10.39 -6.66 -10.27
C THR A 5 -9.24 -5.84 -10.85
N PHE A 6 -8.21 -6.51 -11.32
CA PHE A 6 -7.08 -5.93 -12.05
C PHE A 6 -7.14 -6.36 -13.51
N ALA A 7 -7.20 -5.40 -14.43
CA ALA A 7 -7.16 -5.67 -15.85
C ALA A 7 -5.95 -5.00 -16.50
N GLY A 8 -5.35 -5.67 -17.48
CA GLY A 8 -4.16 -5.17 -18.16
C GLY A 8 -3.80 -5.99 -19.39
N TYR A 9 -2.60 -5.71 -19.89
CA TYR A 9 -2.00 -6.34 -21.05
C TYR A 9 -0.62 -6.85 -20.68
N LEU A 10 -0.38 -8.13 -20.94
CA LEU A 10 0.95 -8.73 -20.94
C LEU A 10 1.52 -8.58 -22.35
N VAL A 11 2.71 -8.03 -22.45
CA VAL A 11 3.44 -7.84 -23.71
C VAL A 11 4.64 -8.78 -23.70
N LEU A 12 4.65 -9.73 -24.64
CA LEU A 12 5.71 -10.69 -24.82
C LEU A 12 6.49 -10.33 -26.09
N ASN A 13 7.79 -10.09 -25.99
CA ASN A 13 8.65 -9.89 -27.15
C ASN A 13 9.32 -11.23 -27.52
N TRP A 14 8.87 -11.88 -28.59
CA TRP A 14 9.37 -13.22 -28.95
C TRP A 14 10.79 -13.19 -29.52
N LYS A 15 11.26 -12.03 -29.98
CA LYS A 15 12.62 -11.84 -30.49
C LYS A 15 13.65 -11.71 -29.36
N THR A 16 13.30 -11.01 -28.27
CA THR A 16 14.24 -10.76 -27.15
C THR A 16 13.93 -11.59 -25.90
N GLY A 17 12.78 -12.25 -25.85
CA GLY A 17 12.28 -12.94 -24.64
C GLY A 17 11.76 -11.98 -23.55
N ALA A 18 11.71 -10.66 -23.82
CA ALA A 18 11.31 -9.69 -22.81
C ALA A 18 9.80 -9.76 -22.49
N ILE A 19 9.47 -9.59 -21.21
CA ILE A 19 8.09 -9.59 -20.70
C ILE A 19 7.81 -8.24 -20.05
N LYS A 20 6.68 -7.61 -20.41
CA LYS A 20 6.23 -6.34 -19.82
C LYS A 20 4.74 -6.39 -19.50
N VAL A 21 4.33 -5.68 -18.45
CA VAL A 21 2.92 -5.53 -18.06
C VAL A 21 2.49 -4.08 -18.24
N LEU A 22 1.39 -3.85 -18.95
CA LEU A 22 0.84 -2.52 -19.22
C LEU A 22 -0.62 -2.45 -18.77
N LYS A 23 -0.98 -1.38 -18.06
CA LYS A 23 -2.38 -1.11 -17.67
C LYS A 23 -3.26 -0.73 -18.87
N ARG A 24 -2.69 -0.08 -19.88
CA ARG A 24 -3.39 0.37 -21.09
C ARG A 24 -2.67 -0.16 -22.32
N ARG A 25 -3.43 -0.42 -23.39
CA ARG A 25 -2.88 -0.86 -24.67
C ARG A 25 -1.93 0.21 -25.22
N SER A 26 -0.71 -0.19 -25.57
CA SER A 26 0.20 0.69 -26.31
C SER A 26 -0.35 0.95 -27.71
N LYS A 27 -0.33 2.20 -28.18
CA LYS A 27 -0.73 2.57 -29.55
C LYS A 27 0.25 2.08 -30.61
N ARG A 28 1.51 1.82 -30.21
CA ARG A 28 2.55 1.28 -31.08
C ARG A 28 2.80 -0.16 -30.65
N THR A 29 2.53 -1.09 -31.55
CA THR A 29 2.85 -2.51 -31.38
C THR A 29 4.00 -2.81 -32.32
N ASN A 30 5.13 -3.22 -31.77
CA ASN A 30 6.24 -3.70 -32.58
C ASN A 30 5.83 -5.06 -33.19
N PRO A 31 6.21 -5.41 -34.44
CA PRO A 31 5.94 -6.72 -35.03
C PRO A 31 6.47 -7.91 -34.20
N PHE A 32 7.45 -7.66 -33.31
CA PHE A 32 7.98 -8.68 -32.41
C PHE A 32 7.20 -8.82 -31.09
N GLU A 33 6.16 -8.01 -30.87
CA GLU A 33 5.39 -7.98 -29.63
C GLU A 33 4.04 -8.67 -29.78
N ILE A 34 3.78 -9.61 -28.88
CA ILE A 34 2.48 -10.27 -28.72
C ILE A 34 1.80 -9.65 -27.51
N LEU A 35 0.60 -9.10 -27.69
CA LEU A 35 -0.21 -8.56 -26.60
C LEU A 35 -1.28 -9.55 -26.17
N ILE A 36 -1.27 -9.89 -24.89
CA ILE A 36 -2.26 -10.76 -24.26
C ILE A 36 -3.03 -9.94 -23.24
N ARG A 37 -4.35 -9.82 -23.40
CA ARG A 37 -5.21 -9.17 -22.41
C ARG A 37 -5.45 -10.13 -21.25
N PHE A 38 -5.32 -9.64 -20.02
CA PHE A 38 -5.63 -10.42 -18.82
C PHE A 38 -6.55 -9.66 -17.88
N THR A 39 -7.23 -10.41 -17.02
CA THR A 39 -8.02 -9.90 -15.90
C THR A 39 -7.81 -10.85 -14.73
N ILE A 40 -7.47 -10.31 -13.57
CA ILE A 40 -7.19 -11.04 -12.34
C ILE A 40 -8.13 -10.49 -11.27
N GLU A 41 -8.91 -11.37 -10.65
CA GLU A 41 -9.74 -11.03 -9.49
C GLU A 41 -9.00 -11.48 -8.23
N VAL A 42 -8.79 -10.55 -7.31
CA VAL A 42 -8.14 -10.80 -6.03
C VAL A 42 -9.13 -10.55 -4.91
N VAL A 43 -9.28 -11.55 -4.04
CA VAL A 43 -10.03 -11.41 -2.78
C VAL A 43 -9.08 -10.77 -1.77
N LEU A 44 -9.37 -9.52 -1.37
CA LEU A 44 -8.59 -8.85 -0.34
C LEU A 44 -9.00 -9.40 1.03
N PRO A 45 -8.05 -9.90 1.85
CA PRO A 45 -8.33 -10.20 3.24
C PRO A 45 -8.68 -8.90 3.97
N GLU A 46 -9.63 -8.96 4.90
CA GLU A 46 -9.94 -7.82 5.76
C GLU A 46 -8.72 -7.57 6.66
N THR A 47 -8.13 -6.37 6.56
CA THR A 47 -7.10 -5.93 7.50
C THR A 47 -7.81 -5.61 8.79
N GLU A 48 -7.60 -6.43 9.83
CA GLU A 48 -7.98 -6.07 11.20
C GLU A 48 -7.06 -4.94 11.64
N GLU A 49 -7.51 -3.69 11.53
CA GLU A 49 -6.87 -2.55 12.19
C GLU A 49 -7.04 -2.74 13.70
N HIS A 50 -6.00 -3.23 14.38
CA HIS A 50 -5.96 -3.14 15.84
C HIS A 50 -5.62 -1.70 16.24
N GLU A 51 -6.65 -0.89 16.47
CA GLU A 51 -6.50 0.37 17.21
C GLU A 51 -6.10 0.05 18.67
N ILE A 52 -4.81 0.13 18.97
CA ILE A 52 -4.33 0.12 20.35
C ILE A 52 -4.61 1.50 20.94
N SER A 53 -5.81 1.70 21.50
CA SER A 53 -6.10 2.88 22.32
C SER A 53 -5.62 2.64 23.76
N GLY A 54 -4.37 3.03 24.05
CA GLY A 54 -3.86 3.05 25.42
C GLY A 54 -4.32 4.32 26.14
N LYS A 55 -5.11 4.19 27.22
CA LYS A 55 -5.27 5.28 28.19
C LYS A 55 -4.01 5.33 29.05
N ILE A 56 -3.22 6.39 28.89
CA ILE A 56 -2.14 6.69 29.84
C ILE A 56 -2.81 7.30 31.08
N VAL A 57 -2.88 6.53 32.16
CA VAL A 57 -3.28 7.05 33.47
C VAL A 57 -2.02 7.57 34.14
N ILE A 58 -1.84 8.89 34.14
CA ILE A 58 -0.74 9.55 34.85
C ILE A 58 -1.19 9.75 36.30
N PRO A 59 -0.49 9.17 37.30
CA PRO A 59 -0.79 9.44 38.70
C PRO A 59 -0.41 10.88 39.07
N GLU A 60 -1.20 11.54 39.93
CA GLU A 60 -1.06 12.97 40.29
C GLU A 60 0.35 13.34 40.79
N GLU A 61 1.04 12.43 41.47
CA GLU A 61 2.41 12.66 41.98
C GLU A 61 3.40 13.00 40.86
N GLN A 62 3.25 12.40 39.67
CA GLN A 62 4.12 12.68 38.52
C GLN A 62 3.79 14.02 37.83
N VAL A 63 2.56 14.51 37.98
CA VAL A 63 2.16 15.83 37.45
C VAL A 63 2.77 16.94 38.31
N ALA A 64 2.86 16.73 39.63
CA ALA A 64 3.46 17.70 40.53
C ALA A 64 4.95 17.92 40.25
N GLU A 65 5.73 16.87 39.98
CA GLU A 65 7.16 16.99 39.64
C GLU A 65 7.37 17.76 38.31
N MET A 66 6.54 17.50 37.29
CA MET A 66 6.62 18.21 36.00
C MET A 66 6.34 19.72 36.11
N VAL A 67 5.44 20.13 37.01
CA VAL A 67 5.14 21.56 37.24
C VAL A 67 6.29 22.24 38.00
N PHE A 68 6.94 21.54 38.93
CA PHE A 68 8.04 22.09 39.72
C PHE A 68 9.32 22.33 38.90
N GLU A 69 9.62 21.49 37.91
CA GLU A 69 10.78 21.73 37.03
C GLU A 69 10.59 23.00 36.18
N LYS A 70 9.36 23.24 35.70
CA LYS A 70 9.08 24.37 34.80
C LYS A 70 9.13 25.75 35.47
N LEU A 71 8.93 25.81 36.79
CA LEU A 71 9.00 27.04 37.60
C LEU A 71 10.42 27.41 38.05
N LYS A 72 11.42 26.52 37.88
CA LYS A 72 12.82 26.80 38.22
C LYS A 72 13.65 27.35 37.05
N GLU A 73 13.11 27.34 35.85
CA GLU A 73 13.76 27.87 34.64
C GLU A 73 13.31 29.29 34.25
N GLU A 74 12.49 29.96 35.09
CA GLU A 74 12.21 31.42 35.00
C GLU A 74 12.98 32.22 36.05
#